data_AF-A0A382N2H9-F1
#
_entry.id   AF-A0A382N2H9-F1
#
_cell.length_a   1.000
_cell.length_b   1.000
_cell.length_c   1.000
_cell.angle_alpha   90.00
_cell.angle_beta   90.00
_cell.angle_gamma   90.00
#
_symmetry.space_group_name_H-M   'P 1'
#
loop_
_entity.id
_entity.type
_entity.pdbx_description
1 polymer ?
#
loop_
_entity_poly.entity_id
_entity_poly.type
_entity_poly.pdbx_seq_one_letter_code
_entity_poly.pdbx_strand_id
1 'polypeptide(L)'
;LNISIEDTTFETCAYVTIPPSAVGEIMVSGGGGIESTTISAEVYDDDGILIDIPTEVRFILGPNIPEGAHLENAAPTDTVSAYTNNGIASVSLNSGTAPGPVRITAIVECDSVEFSAVAVPVIIVTGPPYYIEAEWDPSSTEAIGGGLYRVQCAALVYDRYYNPVEDSTYVYWSIEQVLPCETPDVAINGTSLTFNTNFQDNQYQGVSYTDLTYSTNGIGDEVRVVAYTWGDDLDGDGVYGDSVGTYINDGEGGAVELPYINGGAASVTITTSTTAHDFTMPIPTDSVLVMVSVGVYDYYGNEVINVPVAFSGIGVTNWFEVGFEVFQDVGIEGYGVGDGCFTWRDFGADGQSETLDCGEGNYNHDSFDEDGNI
;
A
#
# COMPACT_ATOMS: atom_id res chain seq x y z
N LEU A 1 -65.93 -1.29 51.04
CA LEU A 1 -64.54 -1.14 51.51
C LEU A 1 -63.68 -1.79 50.44
N ASN A 2 -63.05 -1.00 49.56
CA ASN A 2 -62.06 -1.54 48.64
C ASN A 2 -60.76 -1.64 49.42
N ILE A 3 -60.32 -2.86 49.69
CA ILE A 3 -59.00 -3.14 50.23
C ILE A 3 -58.10 -3.30 49.01
N SER A 4 -57.28 -2.30 48.71
CA SER A 4 -56.07 -2.49 47.92
C SER A 4 -55.00 -2.99 48.88
N ILE A 5 -54.47 -4.18 48.62
CA ILE A 5 -53.20 -4.59 49.21
C ILE A 5 -52.16 -4.01 48.25
N GLU A 6 -51.55 -2.88 48.63
CA GLU A 6 -50.24 -2.55 48.07
C GLU A 6 -49.27 -3.52 48.72
N ASP A 7 -48.67 -4.37 47.90
CA ASP A 7 -47.53 -5.14 48.35
C ASP A 7 -46.37 -4.17 48.50
N THR A 8 -45.99 -3.92 49.74
CA THR A 8 -44.86 -3.07 50.09
C THR A 8 -43.59 -3.89 50.28
N THR A 9 -43.53 -5.15 49.80
CA THR A 9 -42.25 -5.84 49.65
C THR A 9 -41.46 -5.15 48.56
N PHE A 10 -40.78 -4.08 48.97
CA PHE A 10 -39.56 -3.50 48.44
C PHE A 10 -39.18 -3.98 47.03
N GLU A 11 -39.11 -3.04 46.07
CA GLU A 11 -38.44 -3.21 44.78
C GLU A 11 -36.95 -3.52 45.00
N THR A 12 -36.63 -4.75 45.43
CA THR A 12 -35.26 -5.24 45.54
C THR A 12 -34.83 -5.67 44.16
N CYS A 13 -33.65 -5.22 43.71
CA CYS A 13 -33.18 -5.63 42.41
C CYS A 13 -32.95 -7.15 42.34
N ALA A 14 -33.27 -7.73 41.19
CA ALA A 14 -33.26 -9.15 40.92
C ALA A 14 -32.28 -9.55 39.82
N TYR A 15 -32.08 -8.68 38.83
CA TYR A 15 -31.11 -8.90 37.77
C TYR A 15 -30.68 -7.59 37.10
N VAL A 16 -29.58 -7.66 36.36
CA VAL A 16 -29.05 -6.56 35.55
C VAL A 16 -28.90 -7.03 34.11
N THR A 17 -29.11 -6.14 33.14
CA THR A 17 -28.84 -6.35 31.72
C THR A 17 -28.01 -5.21 31.15
N ILE A 18 -27.29 -5.49 30.07
CA ILE A 18 -26.58 -4.48 29.29
C ILE A 18 -27.23 -4.47 27.91
N PRO A 19 -28.08 -3.47 27.59
CA PRO A 19 -28.62 -3.32 26.25
C PRO A 19 -27.51 -2.95 25.24
N PRO A 20 -27.75 -3.13 23.93
CA PRO A 20 -26.85 -2.61 22.90
C PRO A 20 -26.63 -1.10 23.06
N SER A 21 -25.42 -0.61 22.82
CA SER A 21 -25.17 0.83 22.79
C SER A 21 -25.88 1.47 21.60
N ALA A 22 -26.29 2.74 21.75
CA ALA A 22 -26.88 3.51 20.66
C ALA A 22 -25.92 3.67 19.48
N VAL A 23 -24.61 3.76 19.77
CA VAL A 23 -23.52 3.72 18.79
C VAL A 23 -22.73 2.44 19.07
N GLY A 24 -22.96 1.41 18.27
CA GLY A 24 -22.30 0.11 18.40
C GLY A 24 -20.89 0.04 17.82
N GLU A 25 -20.49 1.08 17.09
CA GLU A 25 -19.19 1.19 16.44
C GLU A 25 -18.63 2.59 16.63
N ILE A 26 -17.44 2.68 17.23
CA ILE A 26 -16.70 3.92 17.42
C ILE A 26 -15.31 3.74 16.82
N MET A 27 -14.64 4.83 16.46
CA MET A 27 -13.32 4.81 15.85
C MET A 27 -12.22 5.01 16.91
N VAL A 28 -10.99 4.59 16.62
CA VAL A 28 -9.81 4.98 17.40
C VAL A 28 -9.74 6.50 17.62
N SER A 29 -9.12 6.91 18.72
CA SER A 29 -9.04 8.31 19.14
C SER A 29 -8.34 9.18 18.09
N GLY A 30 -8.80 10.41 17.86
CA GLY A 30 -8.29 11.24 16.77
C GLY A 30 -8.40 10.63 15.37
N GLY A 31 -9.32 9.68 15.14
CA GLY A 31 -9.61 9.11 13.82
C GLY A 31 -10.65 9.91 13.03
N GLY A 32 -11.21 10.98 13.60
CA GLY A 32 -12.18 11.85 12.91
C GLY A 32 -13.62 11.33 12.88
N GLY A 33 -13.84 10.08 13.32
CA GLY A 33 -15.15 9.50 13.54
C GLY A 33 -15.74 9.82 14.92
N ILE A 34 -16.75 9.04 15.32
CA ILE A 34 -17.25 9.04 16.70
C ILE A 34 -16.26 8.24 17.55
N GLU A 35 -15.66 8.86 18.57
CA GLU A 35 -14.61 8.25 19.39
C GLU A 35 -15.09 7.84 20.78
N SER A 36 -16.35 8.13 21.10
CA SER A 36 -16.95 7.78 22.39
C SER A 36 -18.43 7.49 22.26
N THR A 37 -18.92 6.67 23.19
CA THR A 37 -20.33 6.30 23.25
C THR A 37 -20.75 5.99 24.67
N THR A 38 -22.05 6.04 24.93
CA THR A 38 -22.62 5.70 26.23
C THR A 38 -22.91 4.19 26.30
N ILE A 39 -22.49 3.58 27.41
CA ILE A 39 -22.86 2.23 27.82
C ILE A 39 -23.86 2.35 28.96
N SER A 40 -24.95 1.60 28.87
CA SER A 40 -25.98 1.57 29.90
C SER A 40 -26.09 0.18 30.53
N ALA A 41 -26.45 0.14 31.80
CA ALA A 41 -26.90 -1.06 32.49
C ALA A 41 -28.30 -0.80 33.06
N GLU A 42 -29.19 -1.73 32.82
CA GLU A 42 -30.59 -1.70 33.25
C GLU A 42 -30.75 -2.68 34.41
N VAL A 43 -31.24 -2.20 35.54
CA VAL A 43 -31.44 -2.96 36.76
C VAL A 43 -32.93 -3.15 36.98
N TYR A 44 -33.34 -4.41 37.11
CA TYR A 44 -34.74 -4.81 37.20
C TYR A 44 -35.05 -5.48 38.54
N ASP A 45 -36.30 -5.38 38.96
CA ASP A 45 -36.87 -6.17 40.05
C ASP A 45 -37.31 -7.57 39.57
N ASP A 46 -37.87 -8.37 40.49
CA ASP A 46 -38.36 -9.74 40.22
C ASP A 46 -39.59 -9.77 39.28
N ASP A 47 -40.30 -8.65 39.15
CA ASP A 47 -41.47 -8.50 38.26
C ASP A 47 -41.07 -8.04 36.84
N GLY A 48 -39.77 -7.76 36.62
CA GLY A 48 -39.22 -7.32 35.34
C GLY A 48 -39.42 -5.84 35.04
N ILE A 49 -39.62 -5.02 36.08
CA ILE A 49 -39.75 -3.56 36.01
C ILE A 49 -38.41 -2.93 36.43
N LEU A 50 -38.05 -1.81 35.79
CA LEU A 50 -36.87 -1.05 36.17
C LEU A 50 -37.05 -0.50 37.58
N ILE A 51 -36.06 -0.71 38.45
CA ILE A 51 -36.11 -0.23 39.82
C ILE A 51 -36.20 1.30 39.88
N ASP A 52 -37.00 1.86 40.77
CA ASP A 52 -37.11 3.32 40.92
C ASP A 52 -36.09 3.90 41.94
N ILE A 53 -35.40 3.02 42.67
CA ILE A 53 -34.42 3.36 43.69
C ILE A 53 -33.02 3.51 43.06
N PRO A 54 -32.26 4.57 43.40
CA PRO A 54 -30.86 4.69 43.01
C PRO A 54 -30.02 3.53 43.57
N THR A 55 -29.51 2.71 42.67
CA THR A 55 -28.67 1.54 42.98
C THR A 55 -27.35 1.68 42.25
N GLU A 56 -26.26 1.39 42.95
CA GLU A 56 -24.91 1.47 42.37
C GLU A 56 -24.64 0.28 41.44
N VAL A 57 -24.23 0.58 40.21
CA VAL A 57 -23.76 -0.41 39.24
C VAL A 57 -22.27 -0.18 39.01
N ARG A 58 -21.48 -1.24 39.17
CA ARG A 58 -20.05 -1.29 38.85
C ARG A 58 -19.86 -1.81 37.43
N PHE A 59 -19.37 -0.96 36.55
CA PHE A 59 -18.94 -1.31 35.21
C PHE A 59 -17.48 -1.69 35.22
N ILE A 60 -17.16 -2.84 34.67
CA ILE A 60 -15.80 -3.38 34.56
C ILE A 60 -15.49 -3.59 33.09
N LEU A 61 -14.49 -2.87 32.58
CA LEU A 61 -13.94 -3.07 31.24
C LEU A 61 -13.20 -4.42 31.19
N GLY A 62 -13.32 -5.14 30.07
CA GLY A 62 -12.97 -6.56 29.94
C GLY A 62 -11.54 -6.97 30.36
N PRO A 63 -11.16 -8.26 30.29
CA PRO A 63 -9.77 -8.64 30.54
C PRO A 63 -8.82 -8.26 29.39
N ASN A 64 -9.31 -8.18 28.15
CA ASN A 64 -8.54 -7.79 26.96
C ASN A 64 -9.14 -6.50 26.40
N ILE A 65 -8.59 -5.37 26.83
CA ILE A 65 -9.07 -4.04 26.51
C ILE A 65 -8.26 -3.52 25.32
N PRO A 66 -8.89 -3.00 24.25
CA PRO A 66 -8.17 -2.30 23.19
C PRO A 66 -7.29 -1.19 23.78
N GLU A 67 -6.07 -1.05 23.29
CA GLU A 67 -5.08 -0.14 23.87
C GLU A 67 -5.62 1.30 23.98
N GLY A 68 -5.52 1.88 25.19
CA GLY A 68 -5.98 3.24 25.49
C GLY A 68 -7.50 3.40 25.69
N ALA A 69 -8.32 2.39 25.39
CA ALA A 69 -9.76 2.46 25.63
C ALA A 69 -10.05 2.49 27.13
N HIS A 70 -10.98 3.35 27.55
CA HIS A 70 -11.28 3.55 28.96
C HIS A 70 -12.71 4.04 29.22
N LEU A 71 -13.18 3.84 30.45
CA LEU A 71 -14.46 4.37 30.94
C LEU A 71 -14.25 5.72 31.62
N GLU A 72 -15.08 6.70 31.29
CA GLU A 72 -15.08 8.05 31.86
C GLU A 72 -13.69 8.72 31.76
N ASN A 73 -13.11 9.13 32.90
CA ASN A 73 -11.76 9.69 33.00
C ASN A 73 -10.81 8.75 33.76
N ALA A 74 -11.17 7.47 33.88
CA ALA A 74 -10.41 6.52 34.67
C ALA A 74 -9.24 5.91 33.86
N ALA A 75 -8.21 5.45 34.56
CA ALA A 75 -7.03 4.83 33.96
C ALA A 75 -7.36 3.38 33.53
N PRO A 76 -6.60 2.71 32.64
CA PRO A 76 -6.92 1.41 31.98
C PRO A 76 -7.20 0.17 32.86
N THR A 77 -7.49 0.32 34.15
CA THR A 77 -7.89 -0.71 35.11
C THR A 77 -9.39 -0.61 35.48
N ASP A 78 -10.20 -0.07 34.56
CA ASP A 78 -11.52 0.55 34.77
C ASP A 78 -12.59 -0.34 35.42
N THR A 79 -12.65 -0.29 36.75
CA THR A 79 -13.93 -0.38 37.46
C THR A 79 -14.44 1.03 37.70
N VAL A 80 -15.57 1.39 37.10
CA VAL A 80 -16.26 2.65 37.32
C VAL A 80 -17.65 2.36 37.88
N SER A 81 -18.05 3.08 38.92
CA SER A 81 -19.40 2.99 39.48
C SER A 81 -20.27 4.14 39.01
N ALA A 82 -21.53 3.84 38.67
CA ALA A 82 -22.57 4.83 38.44
C ALA A 82 -23.87 4.42 39.13
N TYR A 83 -24.64 5.39 39.62
CA TYR A 83 -25.94 5.13 40.22
C TYR A 83 -27.03 5.11 39.15
N THR A 84 -28.00 4.20 39.29
CA THR A 84 -29.18 4.18 38.43
C THR A 84 -30.03 5.44 38.61
N ASN A 85 -30.63 5.89 37.50
CA ASN A 85 -31.71 6.86 37.48
C ASN A 85 -32.92 6.21 36.80
N ASN A 86 -33.98 5.93 37.56
CA ASN A 86 -35.10 5.08 37.13
C ASN A 86 -34.63 3.74 36.56
N GLY A 87 -33.74 3.06 37.29
CA GLY A 87 -33.24 1.72 36.96
C GLY A 87 -32.13 1.66 35.92
N ILE A 88 -31.73 2.79 35.34
CA ILE A 88 -30.67 2.83 34.31
C ILE A 88 -29.43 3.56 34.84
N ALA A 89 -28.31 2.86 34.92
CA ALA A 89 -26.99 3.44 35.15
C ALA A 89 -26.27 3.60 33.80
N SER A 90 -25.47 4.64 33.62
CA SER A 90 -24.76 4.88 32.36
C SER A 90 -23.36 5.41 32.58
N VAL A 91 -22.44 4.99 31.72
CA VAL A 91 -21.04 5.44 31.68
C VAL A 91 -20.61 5.72 30.24
N SER A 92 -19.70 6.66 30.03
CA SER A 92 -19.05 6.95 28.76
C SER A 92 -17.88 6.00 28.55
N LEU A 93 -17.86 5.34 27.39
CA LEU A 93 -16.70 4.62 26.87
C LEU A 93 -15.99 5.53 25.87
N ASN A 94 -14.69 5.73 26.08
CA ASN A 94 -13.81 6.46 25.17
C ASN A 94 -12.86 5.48 24.49
N SER A 95 -12.67 5.63 23.18
CA SER A 95 -11.72 4.83 22.42
C SER A 95 -10.27 5.20 22.74
N GLY A 96 -9.37 4.32 22.32
CA GLY A 96 -7.93 4.52 22.39
C GLY A 96 -7.29 4.37 21.02
N THR A 97 -6.08 3.82 20.99
CA THR A 97 -5.24 3.76 19.78
C THR A 97 -5.33 2.44 19.02
N ALA A 98 -5.99 1.42 19.56
CA ALA A 98 -6.12 0.12 18.91
C ALA A 98 -7.59 -0.27 18.69
N PRO A 99 -7.91 -0.96 17.58
CA PRO A 99 -9.24 -1.50 17.33
C PRO A 99 -9.51 -2.76 18.14
N GLY A 100 -10.80 -3.09 18.28
CA GLY A 100 -11.24 -4.35 18.85
C GLY A 100 -12.58 -4.28 19.58
N PRO A 101 -13.16 -5.44 19.91
CA PRO A 101 -14.41 -5.51 20.65
C PRO A 101 -14.21 -5.06 22.10
N VAL A 102 -15.13 -4.24 22.60
CA VAL A 102 -15.11 -3.80 23.99
C VAL A 102 -16.08 -4.65 24.81
N ARG A 103 -15.55 -5.53 25.65
CA ARG A 103 -16.34 -6.33 26.58
C ARG A 103 -16.57 -5.55 27.88
N ILE A 104 -17.82 -5.51 28.35
CA ILE A 104 -18.23 -4.89 29.60
C ILE A 104 -18.85 -5.94 30.52
N THR A 105 -18.52 -5.87 31.81
CA THR A 105 -19.22 -6.59 32.88
C THR A 105 -19.87 -5.56 33.80
N ALA A 106 -21.19 -5.59 33.92
CA ALA A 106 -21.93 -4.79 34.90
C ALA A 106 -22.23 -5.66 36.11
N ILE A 107 -21.94 -5.15 37.30
CA ILE A 107 -22.17 -5.82 38.59
C ILE A 107 -23.02 -4.91 39.47
N VAL A 108 -24.07 -5.46 40.06
CA VAL A 108 -24.91 -4.80 41.05
C VAL A 108 -24.99 -5.69 42.29
N GLU A 109 -24.93 -5.08 43.47
CA GLU A 109 -25.12 -5.76 44.75
C GLU A 109 -26.44 -5.29 45.38
N CYS A 110 -27.38 -6.22 45.59
CA CYS A 110 -28.66 -5.96 46.23
C CYS A 110 -28.85 -6.95 47.38
N ASP A 111 -29.07 -6.43 48.60
CA ASP A 111 -29.27 -7.23 49.81
C ASP A 111 -28.20 -8.33 50.02
N SER A 112 -26.94 -7.98 49.75
CA SER A 112 -25.78 -8.88 49.83
C SER A 112 -25.78 -10.04 48.82
N VAL A 113 -26.59 -9.94 47.76
CA VAL A 113 -26.56 -10.81 46.59
C VAL A 113 -25.98 -10.02 45.41
N GLU A 114 -25.02 -10.62 44.72
CA GLU A 114 -24.38 -10.02 43.54
C GLU A 114 -25.05 -10.55 42.26
N PHE A 115 -25.49 -9.64 41.40
CA PHE A 115 -25.96 -9.93 40.05
C PHE A 115 -24.99 -9.34 39.04
N SER A 116 -24.75 -10.07 37.95
CA SER A 116 -23.85 -9.60 36.90
C SER A 116 -24.37 -9.90 35.50
N ALA A 117 -24.04 -8.99 34.58
CA ALA A 117 -24.27 -9.13 33.15
C ALA A 117 -22.97 -8.87 32.40
N VAL A 118 -22.80 -9.57 31.28
CA VAL A 118 -21.64 -9.44 30.41
C VAL A 118 -22.12 -9.25 28.98
N ALA A 119 -21.61 -8.23 28.30
CA ALA A 119 -21.92 -7.95 26.90
C ALA A 119 -20.71 -7.37 26.15
N VAL A 120 -20.82 -7.34 24.82
CA VAL A 120 -19.91 -6.59 23.94
C VAL A 120 -20.76 -5.53 23.24
N PRO A 121 -21.03 -4.40 23.91
CA PRO A 121 -21.96 -3.40 23.39
C PRO A 121 -21.38 -2.55 22.25
N VAL A 122 -20.05 -2.52 22.09
CA VAL A 122 -19.33 -1.62 21.18
C VAL A 122 -18.11 -2.32 20.58
N ILE A 123 -17.80 -2.00 19.33
CA ILE A 123 -16.54 -2.34 18.66
C ILE A 123 -15.80 -1.03 18.37
N ILE A 124 -14.49 -0.99 18.66
CA ILE A 124 -13.60 0.08 18.23
C ILE A 124 -13.02 -0.32 16.86
N VAL A 125 -13.23 0.50 15.84
CA VAL A 125 -12.69 0.31 14.49
C VAL A 125 -11.47 1.20 14.26
N THR A 126 -10.67 0.83 13.26
CA THR A 126 -9.49 1.59 12.83
C THR A 126 -9.89 2.95 12.23
N GLY A 127 -8.94 3.88 12.23
CA GLY A 127 -9.10 5.21 11.66
C GLY A 127 -9.04 5.23 10.13
N PRO A 128 -9.21 6.43 9.54
CA PRO A 128 -9.01 6.65 8.13
C PRO A 128 -7.52 6.52 7.75
N PRO A 129 -7.19 6.38 6.45
CA PRO A 129 -5.81 6.33 5.98
C PRO A 129 -4.96 7.53 6.42
N TYR A 130 -3.80 7.23 7.02
CA TYR A 130 -2.76 8.21 7.39
C TYR A 130 -1.40 7.83 6.78
N TYR A 131 -1.08 6.54 6.71
CA TYR A 131 0.14 6.02 6.08
C TYR A 131 -0.21 5.07 4.94
N ILE A 132 0.63 5.08 3.90
CA ILE A 132 0.56 4.14 2.78
C ILE A 132 1.98 3.75 2.39
N GLU A 133 2.17 2.47 2.11
CA GLU A 133 3.41 1.89 1.60
C GLU A 133 3.06 1.03 0.37
N ALA A 134 3.78 1.21 -0.74
CA ALA A 134 3.53 0.46 -1.97
C ALA A 134 4.74 -0.39 -2.36
N GLU A 135 4.47 -1.61 -2.81
CA GLU A 135 5.49 -2.58 -3.18
C GLU A 135 5.00 -3.46 -4.34
N TRP A 136 5.93 -4.12 -5.01
CA TRP A 136 5.66 -5.12 -6.03
C TRP A 136 6.64 -6.28 -5.95
N ASP A 137 6.32 -7.37 -6.65
CA ASP A 137 7.22 -8.50 -6.81
C ASP A 137 7.48 -8.74 -8.31
N PRO A 138 8.60 -8.22 -8.87
CA PRO A 138 8.98 -8.47 -10.26
C PRO A 138 9.08 -9.95 -10.62
N SER A 139 9.38 -10.81 -9.65
CA SER A 139 9.50 -12.25 -9.87
C SER A 139 8.15 -12.96 -10.01
N SER A 140 7.06 -12.28 -9.62
CA SER A 140 5.68 -12.76 -9.76
C SER A 140 5.06 -12.47 -11.13
N THR A 141 5.82 -11.92 -12.07
CA THR A 141 5.32 -11.57 -13.40
C THR A 141 4.87 -12.80 -14.19
N GLU A 142 3.68 -12.72 -14.80
CA GLU A 142 3.05 -13.81 -15.55
C GLU A 142 2.74 -13.41 -17.00
N ALA A 143 2.94 -14.36 -17.92
CA ALA A 143 2.47 -14.24 -19.30
C ALA A 143 0.96 -14.56 -19.40
N ILE A 144 0.16 -13.61 -19.90
CA ILE A 144 -1.33 -13.71 -19.92
C ILE A 144 -1.94 -14.03 -21.29
N GLY A 145 -1.10 -14.37 -22.26
CA GLY A 145 -1.47 -14.57 -23.67
C GLY A 145 -1.42 -13.28 -24.49
N GLY A 146 -1.47 -13.42 -25.81
CA GLY A 146 -1.61 -12.29 -26.74
C GLY A 146 -0.39 -11.36 -26.85
N GLY A 147 0.78 -11.75 -26.35
CA GLY A 147 1.97 -10.88 -26.29
C GLY A 147 1.97 -9.94 -25.09
N LEU A 148 1.10 -10.17 -24.10
CA LEU A 148 0.99 -9.36 -22.91
C LEU A 148 1.50 -10.09 -21.66
N TYR A 149 1.90 -9.28 -20.70
CA TYR A 149 2.41 -9.65 -19.40
C TYR A 149 1.66 -8.89 -18.32
N ARG A 150 1.57 -9.48 -17.12
CA ARG A 150 1.10 -8.78 -15.93
C ARG A 150 2.02 -9.01 -14.75
N VAL A 151 2.15 -8.01 -13.89
CA VAL A 151 2.87 -8.09 -12.62
C VAL A 151 2.00 -7.49 -11.51
N GLN A 152 1.99 -8.14 -10.35
CA GLN A 152 1.19 -7.69 -9.22
C GLN A 152 1.90 -6.59 -8.43
N CYS A 153 1.13 -5.56 -8.07
CA CYS A 153 1.51 -4.52 -7.14
C CYS A 153 0.59 -4.57 -5.91
N ALA A 154 1.05 -4.07 -4.78
CA ALA A 154 0.30 -4.01 -3.54
C ALA A 154 0.55 -2.68 -2.82
N ALA A 155 -0.47 -2.15 -2.17
CA ALA A 155 -0.37 -1.02 -1.26
C ALA A 155 -0.91 -1.44 0.10
N LEU A 156 -0.16 -1.14 1.15
CA LEU A 156 -0.51 -1.40 2.53
C LEU A 156 -0.82 -0.07 3.20
N VAL A 157 -2.05 0.04 3.72
CA VAL A 157 -2.64 1.29 4.19
C VAL A 157 -2.94 1.18 5.68
N TYR A 158 -2.52 2.19 6.44
CA TYR A 158 -2.70 2.24 7.89
C TYR A 158 -3.29 3.56 8.37
N ASP A 159 -3.96 3.53 9.52
CA ASP A 159 -4.33 4.73 10.26
C ASP A 159 -3.14 5.36 11.00
N ARG A 160 -3.39 6.48 11.69
CA ARG A 160 -2.36 7.23 12.42
C ARG A 160 -1.66 6.45 13.55
N TYR A 161 -2.23 5.33 13.97
CA TYR A 161 -1.67 4.44 15.00
C TYR A 161 -1.12 3.14 14.42
N TYR A 162 -0.94 3.07 13.10
CA TYR A 162 -0.43 1.90 12.39
C TYR A 162 -1.36 0.68 12.48
N ASN A 163 -2.66 0.88 12.70
CA ASN A 163 -3.62 -0.20 12.50
C ASN A 163 -3.96 -0.30 11.00
N PRO A 164 -4.08 -1.51 10.44
CA PRO A 164 -4.56 -1.68 9.07
C PRO A 164 -5.94 -1.05 8.93
N VAL A 165 -6.14 -0.23 7.90
CA VAL A 165 -7.44 0.43 7.67
C VAL A 165 -8.54 -0.57 7.32
N GLU A 166 -9.80 -0.14 7.48
CA GLU A 166 -10.98 -0.95 7.19
C GLU A 166 -10.97 -1.51 5.76
N ASP A 167 -11.61 -2.66 5.61
CA ASP A 167 -11.80 -3.31 4.32
C ASP A 167 -12.58 -2.39 3.36
N SER A 168 -12.35 -2.56 2.05
CA SER A 168 -13.01 -1.75 1.02
C SER A 168 -12.68 -0.24 1.04
N THR A 169 -11.53 0.13 1.60
CA THR A 169 -10.94 1.46 1.42
C THR A 169 -10.33 1.56 0.03
N TYR A 170 -10.64 2.63 -0.72
CA TYR A 170 -10.12 2.79 -2.08
C TYR A 170 -8.64 3.14 -2.09
N VAL A 171 -7.89 2.50 -2.98
CA VAL A 171 -6.54 2.90 -3.39
C VAL A 171 -6.56 3.19 -4.89
N TYR A 172 -6.03 4.34 -5.27
CA TYR A 172 -5.96 4.80 -6.65
C TYR A 172 -4.54 4.66 -7.13
N TRP A 173 -4.42 4.29 -8.39
CA TRP A 173 -3.15 3.93 -9.01
C TRP A 173 -2.98 4.70 -10.31
N SER A 174 -1.77 5.21 -10.50
CA SER A 174 -1.37 5.86 -11.74
C SER A 174 0.07 5.53 -12.10
N ILE A 175 0.37 5.70 -13.37
CA ILE A 175 1.74 5.63 -13.89
C ILE A 175 2.16 7.05 -14.19
N GLU A 176 3.31 7.43 -13.67
CA GLU A 176 4.05 8.62 -14.04
C GLU A 176 5.27 8.21 -14.86
N GLN A 177 5.59 9.01 -15.88
CA GLN A 177 6.79 8.82 -16.68
C GLN A 177 8.01 9.22 -15.85
N VAL A 178 9.10 8.46 -15.95
CA VAL A 178 10.38 8.86 -15.37
C VAL A 178 10.97 10.02 -16.19
N LEU A 179 10.90 9.89 -17.52
CA LEU A 179 11.35 10.89 -18.49
C LEU A 179 10.17 11.42 -19.32
N PRO A 180 10.03 12.75 -19.51
CA PRO A 180 8.84 13.36 -20.12
C PRO A 180 8.62 13.05 -21.62
N CYS A 181 9.64 12.53 -22.30
CA CYS A 181 9.63 12.14 -23.72
C CYS A 181 9.40 10.63 -23.94
N GLU A 182 9.42 9.82 -22.88
CA GLU A 182 9.18 8.38 -23.00
C GLU A 182 7.69 8.08 -22.86
N THR A 183 7.17 7.22 -23.73
CA THR A 183 5.80 6.72 -23.60
C THR A 183 5.86 5.22 -23.32
N PRO A 184 5.95 4.82 -22.04
CA PRO A 184 6.14 3.42 -21.69
C PRO A 184 4.91 2.60 -22.09
N ASP A 185 5.11 1.41 -22.66
CA ASP A 185 4.02 0.56 -23.16
C ASP A 185 3.42 -0.31 -22.04
N VAL A 186 2.79 0.37 -21.08
CA VAL A 186 2.22 -0.21 -19.87
C VAL A 186 0.96 0.51 -19.42
N ALA A 187 0.07 -0.25 -18.80
CA ALA A 187 -1.13 0.24 -18.14
C ALA A 187 -1.22 -0.32 -16.73
N ILE A 188 -1.90 0.39 -15.83
CA ILE A 188 -2.20 -0.06 -14.48
C ILE A 188 -3.71 -0.10 -14.27
N ASN A 189 -4.19 -1.09 -13.51
CA ASN A 189 -5.56 -1.05 -13.00
C ASN A 189 -5.69 0.10 -11.98
N GLY A 190 -6.27 1.21 -12.43
CA GLY A 190 -6.23 2.51 -11.73
C GLY A 190 -6.98 2.59 -10.39
N THR A 191 -7.72 1.56 -10.00
CA THR A 191 -8.46 1.52 -8.73
C THR A 191 -8.46 0.13 -8.15
N SER A 192 -8.20 0.02 -6.85
CA SER A 192 -8.41 -1.19 -6.06
C SER A 192 -8.94 -0.87 -4.67
N LEU A 193 -9.21 -1.92 -3.89
CA LEU A 193 -9.82 -1.85 -2.57
C LEU A 193 -8.96 -2.62 -1.57
N THR A 194 -8.78 -2.10 -0.37
CA THR A 194 -8.19 -2.86 0.73
C THR A 194 -8.99 -4.14 0.98
N PHE A 195 -8.30 -5.21 1.36
CA PHE A 195 -8.84 -6.56 1.53
C PHE A 195 -9.35 -7.22 0.23
N ASN A 196 -8.95 -6.74 -0.95
CA ASN A 196 -9.19 -7.48 -2.19
C ASN A 196 -8.26 -8.71 -2.33
N THR A 197 -8.48 -9.50 -3.37
CA THR A 197 -7.75 -10.75 -3.61
C THR A 197 -6.49 -10.52 -4.42
N ASN A 198 -5.40 -11.19 -4.02
CA ASN A 198 -4.17 -11.25 -4.80
C ASN A 198 -4.26 -12.31 -5.93
N PHE A 199 -3.18 -12.52 -6.70
CA PHE A 199 -3.17 -13.50 -7.81
C PHE A 199 -3.34 -14.95 -7.37
N GLN A 200 -3.09 -15.25 -6.09
CA GLN A 200 -3.27 -16.57 -5.47
C GLN A 200 -4.59 -16.67 -4.68
N ASP A 201 -5.54 -15.77 -4.92
CA ASP A 201 -6.86 -15.72 -4.28
C ASP A 201 -6.82 -15.54 -2.73
N ASN A 202 -5.74 -14.96 -2.19
CA ASN A 202 -5.61 -14.63 -0.77
C ASN A 202 -5.95 -13.15 -0.49
N GLN A 203 -6.40 -12.87 0.73
CA GLN A 203 -6.78 -11.53 1.19
C GLN A 203 -6.06 -11.20 2.50
N TYR A 204 -5.66 -9.94 2.68
CA TYR A 204 -4.95 -9.45 3.86
C TYR A 204 -5.48 -8.07 4.26
N GLN A 205 -5.66 -7.85 5.57
CA GLN A 205 -6.21 -6.59 6.10
C GLN A 205 -5.29 -5.40 5.82
N GLY A 206 -5.87 -4.26 5.48
CA GLY A 206 -5.16 -3.03 5.08
C GLY A 206 -4.39 -3.13 3.75
N VAL A 207 -4.36 -4.30 3.08
CA VAL A 207 -3.65 -4.46 1.82
C VAL A 207 -4.60 -4.35 0.64
N SER A 208 -4.22 -3.56 -0.35
CA SER A 208 -4.90 -3.43 -1.64
C SER A 208 -3.98 -3.90 -2.76
N TYR A 209 -4.42 -4.87 -3.55
CA TYR A 209 -3.70 -5.40 -4.71
C TYR A 209 -4.16 -4.73 -6.00
N THR A 210 -3.23 -4.50 -6.92
CA THR A 210 -3.49 -4.13 -8.31
C THR A 210 -2.53 -4.87 -9.23
N ASP A 211 -2.61 -4.63 -10.53
CA ASP A 211 -1.66 -5.17 -11.49
C ASP A 211 -1.34 -4.16 -12.60
N LEU A 212 -0.06 -4.20 -12.99
CA LEU A 212 0.43 -3.60 -14.22
C LEU A 212 0.27 -4.62 -15.34
N THR A 213 -0.12 -4.15 -16.52
CA THR A 213 -0.15 -4.92 -17.76
C THR A 213 0.67 -4.21 -18.83
N TYR A 214 1.59 -4.92 -19.48
CA TYR A 214 2.49 -4.35 -20.49
C TYR A 214 2.71 -5.31 -21.65
N SER A 215 3.15 -4.76 -22.78
CA SER A 215 3.43 -5.52 -24.00
C SER A 215 4.91 -5.90 -24.10
N THR A 216 5.28 -6.68 -25.13
CA THR A 216 6.68 -6.94 -25.47
C THR A 216 7.53 -5.66 -25.57
N ASN A 217 6.96 -4.57 -26.10
CA ASN A 217 7.69 -3.30 -26.25
C ASN A 217 7.93 -2.62 -24.90
N GLY A 218 7.11 -2.92 -23.90
CA GLY A 218 7.26 -2.35 -22.57
C GLY A 218 8.37 -3.04 -21.75
N ILE A 219 8.90 -4.18 -22.20
CA ILE A 219 9.94 -4.88 -21.45
C ILE A 219 11.19 -4.00 -21.34
N GLY A 220 11.60 -3.67 -20.11
CA GLY A 220 12.74 -2.81 -19.83
C GLY A 220 12.42 -1.32 -19.78
N ASP A 221 11.18 -0.89 -20.09
CA ASP A 221 10.77 0.50 -19.89
C ASP A 221 10.77 0.84 -18.39
N GLU A 222 11.17 2.07 -18.06
CA GLU A 222 11.19 2.59 -16.70
C GLU A 222 9.93 3.40 -16.40
N VAL A 223 9.28 3.13 -15.26
CA VAL A 223 8.07 3.83 -14.83
C VAL A 223 8.07 4.16 -13.35
N ARG A 224 7.30 5.19 -12.97
CA ARG A 224 6.93 5.43 -11.56
C ARG A 224 5.48 5.05 -11.34
N VAL A 225 5.26 4.12 -10.42
CA VAL A 225 3.90 3.71 -10.05
C VAL A 225 3.51 4.40 -8.77
N VAL A 226 2.44 5.18 -8.82
CA VAL A 226 1.90 5.94 -7.70
C VAL A 226 0.72 5.20 -7.11
N ALA A 227 0.72 5.03 -5.79
CA ALA A 227 -0.43 4.58 -5.03
C ALA A 227 -0.87 5.73 -4.10
N TYR A 228 -2.15 6.07 -4.12
CA TYR A 228 -2.69 7.11 -3.23
C TYR A 228 -4.12 6.82 -2.77
N THR A 229 -4.46 7.39 -1.61
CA THR A 229 -5.79 7.34 -1.00
C THR A 229 -6.04 8.63 -0.21
N TRP A 230 -7.19 8.76 0.44
CA TRP A 230 -7.54 9.91 1.28
C TRP A 230 -8.12 9.46 2.60
N GLY A 231 -7.92 10.25 3.64
CA GLY A 231 -8.40 9.84 4.94
C GLY A 231 -8.29 10.89 6.04
N ASP A 232 -7.18 10.85 6.75
CA ASP A 232 -6.96 11.62 7.97
C ASP A 232 -6.73 13.12 7.68
N ASP A 233 -6.52 13.90 8.73
CA ASP A 233 -6.06 15.30 8.73
C ASP A 233 -4.52 15.30 8.86
N LEU A 234 -3.85 15.34 7.70
CA LEU A 234 -2.39 15.22 7.58
C LEU A 234 -1.68 16.56 7.79
N ASP A 235 -2.35 17.68 7.48
CA ASP A 235 -1.80 19.03 7.64
C ASP A 235 -2.17 19.70 8.98
N GLY A 236 -3.10 19.11 9.74
CA GLY A 236 -3.52 19.54 11.06
C GLY A 236 -4.46 20.75 11.04
N ASP A 237 -5.15 21.01 9.93
CA ASP A 237 -6.10 22.12 9.81
C ASP A 237 -7.49 21.82 10.42
N GLY A 238 -7.72 20.57 10.85
CA GLY A 238 -8.98 20.09 11.43
C GLY A 238 -9.99 19.59 10.41
N VAL A 239 -9.61 19.48 9.13
CA VAL A 239 -10.43 18.97 8.02
C VAL A 239 -9.87 17.64 7.56
N TYR A 240 -10.63 16.58 7.80
CA TYR A 240 -10.30 15.23 7.33
C TYR A 240 -10.49 15.10 5.82
N GLY A 241 -9.73 14.19 5.21
CA GLY A 241 -9.83 13.84 3.79
C GLY A 241 -8.60 14.23 2.97
N ASP A 242 -7.47 14.46 3.63
CA ASP A 242 -6.21 14.75 2.94
C ASP A 242 -5.71 13.54 2.16
N SER A 243 -5.03 13.81 1.05
CA SER A 243 -4.42 12.78 0.22
C SER A 243 -3.13 12.28 0.85
N VAL A 244 -2.99 10.96 0.95
CA VAL A 244 -1.74 10.26 1.29
C VAL A 244 -1.34 9.37 0.11
N GLY A 245 -0.10 9.46 -0.32
CA GLY A 245 0.42 8.69 -1.45
C GLY A 245 1.89 8.36 -1.32
N THR A 246 2.33 7.36 -2.09
CA THR A 246 3.72 6.90 -2.17
C THR A 246 4.00 6.30 -3.55
N TYR A 247 5.27 6.12 -3.87
CA TYR A 247 5.70 5.36 -5.04
C TYR A 247 6.03 3.93 -4.66
N ILE A 248 5.90 3.00 -5.61
CA ILE A 248 6.59 1.71 -5.47
C ILE A 248 8.09 1.98 -5.38
N ASN A 249 8.76 1.36 -4.41
CA ASN A 249 10.20 1.54 -4.19
C ASN A 249 10.61 3.01 -3.89
N ASP A 250 9.78 3.74 -3.13
CA ASP A 250 9.99 5.14 -2.75
C ASP A 250 11.38 5.44 -2.14
N GLY A 251 11.97 4.46 -1.43
CA GLY A 251 13.31 4.56 -0.84
C GLY A 251 14.48 4.57 -1.85
N GLU A 252 14.23 4.20 -3.10
CA GLU A 252 15.23 4.07 -4.18
C GLU A 252 14.96 5.01 -5.37
N GLY A 253 14.08 6.01 -5.18
CA GLY A 253 13.74 7.01 -6.21
C GLY A 253 12.44 6.72 -6.98
N GLY A 254 11.71 5.67 -6.60
CA GLY A 254 10.36 5.38 -7.07
C GLY A 254 10.26 4.84 -8.50
N ALA A 255 11.38 4.79 -9.22
CA ALA A 255 11.44 4.32 -10.59
C ALA A 255 11.70 2.81 -10.63
N VAL A 256 10.98 2.12 -11.50
CA VAL A 256 11.02 0.66 -11.64
C VAL A 256 11.05 0.25 -13.11
N GLU A 257 11.88 -0.74 -13.44
CA GLU A 257 12.01 -1.29 -14.79
C GLU A 257 11.06 -2.47 -15.01
N LEU A 258 10.32 -2.48 -16.12
CA LEU A 258 9.34 -3.52 -16.40
C LEU A 258 10.01 -4.90 -16.66
N PRO A 259 9.56 -5.99 -16.00
CA PRO A 259 10.33 -7.23 -15.95
C PRO A 259 10.40 -7.99 -17.29
N TYR A 260 11.56 -8.62 -17.54
CA TYR A 260 11.69 -9.67 -18.54
C TYR A 260 11.40 -11.05 -17.94
N ILE A 261 10.51 -11.84 -18.58
CA ILE A 261 10.15 -13.18 -18.12
C ILE A 261 10.94 -14.25 -18.89
N ASN A 262 11.60 -15.15 -18.15
CA ASN A 262 12.23 -16.34 -18.71
C ASN A 262 11.23 -17.51 -18.85
N GLY A 263 11.43 -18.38 -19.85
CA GLY A 263 10.58 -19.53 -20.15
C GLY A 263 9.89 -19.44 -21.51
N GLY A 264 9.08 -20.43 -21.86
CA GLY A 264 8.43 -20.46 -23.17
C GLY A 264 9.45 -20.49 -24.32
N ALA A 265 9.34 -19.53 -25.23
CA ALA A 265 10.29 -19.29 -26.31
C ALA A 265 11.32 -18.18 -26.01
N ALA A 266 11.35 -17.68 -24.76
CA ALA A 266 12.28 -16.64 -24.34
C ALA A 266 13.73 -17.09 -24.56
N SER A 267 14.51 -16.25 -25.22
CA SER A 267 15.91 -16.56 -25.48
C SER A 267 16.73 -15.30 -25.65
N VAL A 268 17.96 -15.32 -25.13
CA VAL A 268 18.99 -14.34 -25.45
C VAL A 268 19.97 -15.03 -26.38
N THR A 269 19.96 -14.63 -27.65
CA THR A 269 20.85 -15.16 -28.67
C THR A 269 22.05 -14.26 -28.81
N ILE A 270 23.24 -14.86 -28.89
CA ILE A 270 24.49 -14.12 -29.07
C ILE A 270 25.17 -14.70 -30.31
N THR A 271 25.50 -13.81 -31.25
CA THR A 271 26.33 -14.15 -32.41
C THR A 271 27.62 -13.37 -32.35
N THR A 272 28.73 -14.03 -32.67
CA THR A 272 30.06 -13.42 -32.68
C THR A 272 30.70 -13.55 -34.05
N SER A 273 31.50 -12.56 -34.46
CA SER A 273 32.23 -12.62 -35.74
C SER A 273 33.27 -13.75 -35.78
N THR A 274 33.76 -14.18 -34.61
CA THR A 274 34.62 -15.35 -34.44
C THR A 274 34.29 -16.06 -33.14
N THR A 275 34.42 -17.38 -33.10
CA THR A 275 34.21 -18.19 -31.89
C THR A 275 35.51 -18.51 -31.15
N ALA A 276 36.66 -18.29 -31.78
CA ALA A 276 37.98 -18.49 -31.18
C ALA A 276 39.03 -17.65 -31.93
N HIS A 277 40.02 -17.14 -31.20
CA HIS A 277 41.18 -16.48 -31.77
C HIS A 277 42.46 -17.06 -31.16
N ASP A 278 43.43 -17.40 -32.02
CA ASP A 278 44.75 -17.84 -31.59
C ASP A 278 45.70 -16.65 -31.62
N PHE A 279 46.11 -16.18 -30.44
CA PHE A 279 47.01 -15.03 -30.30
C PHE A 279 48.42 -15.29 -30.83
N THR A 280 48.74 -16.49 -31.30
CA THR A 280 50.06 -16.86 -31.85
C THR A 280 50.09 -16.99 -33.37
N MET A 281 48.93 -17.06 -34.03
CA MET A 281 48.81 -17.37 -35.46
C MET A 281 47.76 -16.48 -36.16
N PRO A 282 47.97 -16.06 -37.42
CA PRO A 282 49.15 -16.29 -38.27
C PRO A 282 50.36 -15.41 -37.91
N ILE A 283 50.17 -14.37 -37.10
CA ILE A 283 51.20 -13.50 -36.52
C ILE A 283 50.75 -13.23 -35.08
N PRO A 284 51.67 -13.20 -34.10
CA PRO A 284 51.29 -12.88 -32.73
C PRO A 284 50.56 -11.55 -32.62
N THR A 285 49.41 -11.56 -31.94
CA THR A 285 48.59 -10.37 -31.67
C THR A 285 48.43 -10.20 -30.16
N ASP A 286 48.45 -8.97 -29.66
CA ASP A 286 48.20 -8.67 -28.24
C ASP A 286 46.71 -8.40 -27.94
N SER A 287 45.92 -8.05 -28.97
CA SER A 287 44.47 -7.85 -28.89
C SER A 287 43.79 -8.19 -30.22
N VAL A 288 42.49 -8.47 -30.17
CA VAL A 288 41.65 -8.74 -31.35
C VAL A 288 40.28 -8.10 -31.15
N LEU A 289 39.72 -7.55 -32.23
CA LEU A 289 38.36 -7.01 -32.22
C LEU A 289 37.37 -8.12 -32.59
N VAL A 290 36.41 -8.39 -31.71
CA VAL A 290 35.33 -9.35 -31.93
C VAL A 290 34.02 -8.58 -31.96
N MET A 291 33.28 -8.69 -33.05
CA MET A 291 31.93 -8.12 -33.12
C MET A 291 30.97 -9.10 -32.47
N VAL A 292 30.11 -8.59 -31.60
CA VAL A 292 29.07 -9.34 -30.91
C VAL A 292 27.73 -8.69 -31.24
N SER A 293 26.75 -9.49 -31.64
CA SER A 293 25.38 -9.05 -31.84
C SER A 293 24.47 -9.92 -30.97
N VAL A 294 23.56 -9.26 -30.24
CA VAL A 294 22.62 -9.90 -29.32
C VAL A 294 21.22 -9.68 -29.84
N GLY A 295 20.41 -10.74 -29.84
CA GLY A 295 18.96 -10.65 -30.03
C GLY A 295 18.27 -11.17 -28.78
N VAL A 296 17.38 -10.36 -28.19
CA VAL A 296 16.57 -10.75 -27.04
C VAL A 296 15.16 -11.08 -27.54
N TYR A 297 14.66 -12.24 -27.15
CA TYR A 297 13.33 -12.71 -27.50
C TYR A 297 12.51 -12.97 -26.24
N ASP A 298 11.26 -12.52 -26.24
CA ASP A 298 10.34 -12.62 -25.12
C ASP A 298 9.78 -14.06 -24.94
N TYR A 299 8.94 -14.25 -23.92
CA TYR A 299 8.29 -15.53 -23.63
C TYR A 299 7.54 -16.15 -24.83
N TYR A 300 7.01 -15.32 -25.75
CA TYR A 300 6.28 -15.74 -26.94
C TYR A 300 7.17 -15.88 -28.18
N GLY A 301 8.45 -15.51 -28.09
CA GLY A 301 9.43 -15.54 -29.18
C GLY A 301 9.40 -14.28 -30.05
N ASN A 302 8.77 -13.20 -29.60
CA ASN A 302 8.87 -11.91 -30.27
C ASN A 302 10.21 -11.25 -29.91
N GLU A 303 10.76 -10.48 -30.85
CA GLU A 303 11.96 -9.69 -30.58
C GLU A 303 11.65 -8.56 -29.60
N VAL A 304 12.48 -8.42 -28.57
CA VAL A 304 12.42 -7.31 -27.60
C VAL A 304 13.37 -6.23 -28.08
N ILE A 305 12.84 -5.02 -28.24
CA ILE A 305 13.58 -3.86 -28.73
C ILE A 305 13.89 -2.94 -27.54
N ASN A 306 15.01 -2.23 -27.58
CA ASN A 306 15.42 -1.24 -26.57
C ASN A 306 15.59 -1.76 -25.13
N VAL A 307 15.63 -3.08 -24.93
CA VAL A 307 15.90 -3.65 -23.61
C VAL A 307 17.38 -3.50 -23.23
N PRO A 308 17.70 -3.04 -22.01
CA PRO A 308 19.08 -2.99 -21.53
C PRO A 308 19.74 -4.38 -21.51
N VAL A 309 20.92 -4.51 -22.11
CA VAL A 309 21.71 -5.75 -22.12
C VAL A 309 23.07 -5.52 -21.47
N ALA A 310 23.32 -6.20 -20.35
CA ALA A 310 24.61 -6.18 -19.68
C ALA A 310 25.59 -7.19 -20.32
N PHE A 311 26.73 -6.70 -20.78
CA PHE A 311 27.82 -7.54 -21.32
C PHE A 311 28.90 -7.80 -20.27
N SER A 312 29.31 -9.06 -20.14
CA SER A 312 30.47 -9.44 -19.32
C SER A 312 31.31 -10.52 -20.00
N GLY A 313 32.62 -10.50 -19.78
CA GLY A 313 33.54 -11.45 -20.40
C GLY A 313 34.92 -11.46 -19.74
N ILE A 314 35.59 -12.61 -19.77
CA ILE A 314 36.95 -12.78 -19.24
C ILE A 314 37.96 -12.39 -20.33
N GLY A 315 38.93 -11.55 -19.99
CA GLY A 315 39.98 -11.11 -20.93
C GLY A 315 39.51 -10.03 -21.92
N VAL A 316 38.33 -9.45 -21.72
CA VAL A 316 37.85 -8.29 -22.47
C VAL A 316 38.50 -7.04 -21.89
N THR A 317 39.24 -6.31 -22.72
CA THR A 317 39.87 -5.05 -22.29
C THR A 317 38.89 -3.89 -22.33
N ASN A 318 38.07 -3.80 -23.38
CA ASN A 318 37.07 -2.75 -23.61
C ASN A 318 35.86 -3.33 -24.38
N TRP A 319 34.68 -2.73 -24.20
CA TRP A 319 33.51 -2.93 -25.06
C TRP A 319 33.36 -1.72 -25.98
N PHE A 320 33.02 -1.96 -27.24
CA PHE A 320 32.77 -0.92 -28.24
C PHE A 320 31.40 -1.17 -28.85
N GLU A 321 30.60 -0.12 -28.96
CA GLU A 321 29.32 -0.16 -29.67
C GLU A 321 29.54 0.09 -31.17
N VAL A 322 28.89 -0.71 -32.01
CA VAL A 322 29.03 -0.62 -33.48
C VAL A 322 27.73 -0.09 -34.07
N GLY A 323 27.75 1.15 -34.57
CA GLY A 323 26.63 1.68 -35.34
C GLY A 323 26.66 1.24 -36.79
N PHE A 324 25.47 0.97 -37.33
CA PHE A 324 25.25 0.77 -38.76
C PHE A 324 24.71 2.03 -39.47
N GLU A 325 24.48 3.12 -38.74
CA GLU A 325 23.96 4.37 -39.30
C GLU A 325 25.05 5.35 -39.74
N VAL A 326 24.72 6.23 -40.70
CA VAL A 326 25.59 7.31 -41.16
C VAL A 326 25.62 8.39 -40.09
N PHE A 327 26.64 8.39 -39.23
CA PHE A 327 26.83 9.45 -38.23
C PHE A 327 27.64 10.62 -38.78
N GLN A 328 27.38 11.82 -38.27
CA GLN A 328 28.26 12.98 -38.44
C GLN A 328 28.95 13.27 -37.10
N ASP A 329 30.27 13.36 -37.10
CA ASP A 329 31.08 13.78 -35.94
C ASP A 329 30.96 15.31 -35.76
N VAL A 330 29.77 15.74 -35.31
CA VAL A 330 29.41 17.17 -35.19
C VAL A 330 29.69 17.74 -33.80
N GLY A 331 30.02 16.90 -32.83
CA GLY A 331 30.23 17.29 -31.43
C GLY A 331 29.02 17.99 -30.80
N ILE A 332 29.12 18.31 -29.50
CA ILE A 332 28.13 19.15 -28.80
C ILE A 332 28.72 20.55 -28.68
N GLU A 333 28.04 21.56 -29.22
CA GLU A 333 28.51 22.96 -29.24
C GLU A 333 29.96 23.14 -29.74
N GLY A 334 30.44 22.24 -30.60
CA GLY A 334 31.80 22.25 -31.14
C GLY A 334 32.86 21.53 -30.29
N TYR A 335 32.49 20.91 -29.17
CA TYR A 335 33.35 20.00 -28.41
C TYR A 335 33.24 18.57 -28.96
N GLY A 336 34.38 17.91 -29.20
CA GLY A 336 34.44 16.55 -29.76
C GLY A 336 34.50 16.47 -31.28
N VAL A 337 34.35 17.60 -32.00
CA VAL A 337 34.39 17.62 -33.48
C VAL A 337 35.71 17.09 -34.04
N GLY A 338 35.65 15.99 -34.77
CA GLY A 338 36.76 15.47 -35.56
C GLY A 338 37.83 14.73 -34.75
N ASP A 339 37.51 14.30 -33.53
CA ASP A 339 38.43 13.55 -32.67
C ASP A 339 38.39 12.03 -32.90
N GLY A 340 37.44 11.55 -33.71
CA GLY A 340 37.27 10.14 -34.04
C GLY A 340 36.69 9.29 -32.91
N CYS A 341 36.25 9.92 -31.82
CA CYS A 341 35.54 9.35 -30.69
C CYS A 341 34.11 9.89 -30.70
N PHE A 342 33.21 9.20 -31.38
CA PHE A 342 31.80 9.54 -31.29
C PHE A 342 31.17 8.76 -30.12
N THR A 343 30.38 9.43 -29.27
CA THR A 343 29.68 8.79 -28.16
C THR A 343 28.20 8.66 -28.53
N TRP A 344 27.66 7.43 -28.52
CA TRP A 344 26.21 7.18 -28.54
C TRP A 344 25.52 7.55 -27.21
N ARG A 345 26.27 8.07 -26.23
CA ARG A 345 25.62 8.86 -25.19
C ARG A 345 25.11 10.10 -25.86
N ASP A 346 23.84 10.03 -26.22
CA ASP A 346 23.01 11.21 -26.25
C ASP A 346 23.07 11.80 -24.84
N PHE A 347 23.74 12.95 -24.72
CA PHE A 347 23.56 13.77 -23.54
C PHE A 347 22.17 14.34 -23.77
N GLY A 348 21.20 14.04 -22.91
CA GLY A 348 19.84 14.47 -23.19
C GLY A 348 19.70 16.00 -23.14
N ALA A 349 18.47 16.50 -23.04
CA ALA A 349 18.11 17.88 -23.35
C ALA A 349 19.02 18.97 -22.72
N ASP A 350 19.67 18.70 -21.59
CA ASP A 350 20.56 19.61 -20.87
C ASP A 350 22.07 19.49 -21.21
N GLY A 351 22.47 18.50 -22.01
CA GLY A 351 23.85 18.31 -22.46
C GLY A 351 24.82 17.85 -21.36
N GLN A 352 24.36 17.28 -20.25
CA GLN A 352 25.20 16.69 -19.19
C GLN A 352 25.08 15.15 -19.15
N SER A 353 26.19 14.45 -18.97
CA SER A 353 26.26 12.97 -19.03
C SER A 353 25.85 12.25 -17.72
N GLU A 354 25.23 12.99 -16.81
CA GLU A 354 24.96 12.57 -15.43
C GLU A 354 23.55 12.98 -14.97
N THR A 355 22.70 13.42 -15.89
CA THR A 355 21.34 13.91 -15.66
C THR A 355 20.40 13.17 -16.59
N LEU A 356 19.69 12.19 -16.02
CA LEU A 356 18.63 11.47 -16.72
C LEU A 356 17.56 12.46 -17.21
N ASP A 357 17.62 12.82 -18.48
CA ASP A 357 16.69 13.72 -19.16
C ASP A 357 16.47 13.31 -20.62
N CYS A 358 15.66 14.06 -21.36
CA CYS A 358 15.18 13.65 -22.67
C CYS A 358 16.25 13.56 -23.73
N GLY A 359 16.45 12.36 -24.27
CA GLY A 359 17.54 12.02 -25.19
C GLY A 359 18.55 11.08 -24.53
N GLU A 360 18.83 11.20 -23.22
CA GLU A 360 19.77 10.30 -22.56
C GLU A 360 19.20 8.87 -22.48
N GLY A 361 19.81 7.92 -23.20
CA GLY A 361 19.49 6.49 -23.12
C GLY A 361 18.47 5.96 -24.14
N ASN A 362 17.93 6.80 -25.02
CA ASN A 362 17.16 6.33 -26.17
C ASN A 362 18.12 6.00 -27.35
N TYR A 363 17.84 4.96 -28.15
CA TYR A 363 18.65 4.60 -29.32
C TYR A 363 18.22 5.35 -30.60
N ASN A 364 17.39 6.37 -30.47
CA ASN A 364 16.86 7.13 -31.58
C ASN A 364 17.75 8.34 -31.84
N HIS A 365 17.98 8.64 -33.11
CA HIS A 365 18.60 9.89 -33.52
C HIS A 365 17.50 10.94 -33.69
N ASP A 366 16.82 11.31 -32.58
CA ASP A 366 15.84 12.38 -32.57
C ASP A 366 16.52 13.74 -32.39
N SER A 367 16.15 14.69 -33.24
CA SER A 367 16.63 16.05 -33.17
C SER A 367 16.07 16.74 -31.94
N PHE A 368 16.98 17.36 -31.18
CA PHE A 368 16.84 18.07 -29.92
C PHE A 368 15.77 19.19 -29.85
N ASP A 369 14.48 18.85 -29.81
CA ASP A 369 13.47 19.72 -29.19
C ASP A 369 12.42 18.95 -28.39
N GLU A 370 11.98 19.52 -27.27
CA GLU A 370 10.86 19.02 -26.44
C GLU A 370 9.51 19.02 -27.19
N ASP A 371 9.49 19.47 -28.45
CA ASP A 371 8.29 19.72 -29.25
C ASP A 371 8.06 18.62 -30.33
N GLY A 372 8.95 17.63 -30.42
CA GLY A 372 8.79 16.45 -31.27
C GLY A 372 8.79 16.72 -32.77
N ASN A 373 9.54 17.73 -33.25
CA ASN A 373 9.64 18.02 -34.68
C ASN A 373 11.03 17.66 -35.24
N ILE A 374 11.01 16.72 -36.20
CA ILE A 374 12.09 16.34 -37.12
C ILE A 374 12.95 17.47 -37.68
#